data_AF-A0AAJ6ZLM2-F1
#
_entry.id   AF-A0AAJ6ZLM2-F1
#
_cell.length_a   1.000
_cell.length_b   1.000
_cell.length_c   1.000
_cell.angle_alpha   90.00
_cell.angle_beta   90.00
_cell.angle_gamma   90.00
#
_symmetry.space_group_name_H-M   'P 1'
#
loop_
_entity.id
_entity.type
_entity.pdbx_description
1 polymer ?
#
loop_
_entity_poly.entity_id
_entity_poly.type
_entity_poly.pdbx_seq_one_letter_code
_entity_poly.pdbx_strand_id
1 'polypeptide(L)'
;MGYKLIILLGLLLGVLYCIHILVQDYQAVTASKLLRFLFKRDTSPNYTKPSVRWRKILMYDKIQCTRFLYCALGAAAEAGPDGELPTGLILMLSLEPRGEDKDSLEVFQNAYEFGRNAHTLCQIHVYDMHQDEHLYPGSETFIPERFLPENTNRCYPYAYSL
;
A
#
# COMPACT_ATOMS: atom_id res chain seq x y z
N MET A 1 25.85 39.80 -14.77
CA MET A 1 25.02 39.42 -15.93
C MET A 1 25.19 37.94 -16.35
N GLY A 2 26.39 37.35 -16.30
CA GLY A 2 26.62 35.98 -16.81
C GLY A 2 26.03 34.81 -15.99
N TYR A 3 25.90 34.92 -14.66
CA TYR A 3 25.42 33.80 -13.82
C TYR A 3 23.95 33.44 -14.08
N LYS A 4 23.11 34.43 -14.43
CA LYS A 4 21.69 34.18 -14.79
C LYS A 4 21.58 33.33 -16.05
N LEU A 5 22.48 33.52 -17.01
CA LEU A 5 22.53 32.74 -18.24
C LEU A 5 22.95 31.29 -17.98
N ILE A 6 23.92 31.08 -17.07
CA ILE A 6 24.38 29.75 -16.65
C ILE A 6 23.26 29.00 -15.92
N ILE A 7 22.52 29.67 -15.04
CA ILE A 7 21.37 29.07 -14.34
C ILE A 7 20.27 28.68 -15.34
N LEU A 8 19.98 29.54 -16.32
CA LEU A 8 19.00 29.26 -17.38
C LEU A 8 19.42 28.06 -18.24
N LEU A 9 20.71 27.95 -18.59
CA LEU A 9 21.24 26.81 -19.33
C LEU A 9 21.13 25.51 -18.53
N GLY A 10 21.45 25.55 -17.23
CA GLY A 10 21.32 24.40 -16.34
C GLY A 10 19.87 23.92 -16.19
N LEU A 11 18.92 24.86 -16.05
CA LEU A 11 17.49 24.56 -16.03
C LEU A 11 17.02 23.96 -17.35
N LEU A 12 17.44 24.50 -18.49
CA LEU A 12 17.10 23.97 -19.81
C LEU A 12 17.59 22.53 -19.98
N LEU A 13 18.84 22.25 -19.62
CA LEU A 13 19.42 20.90 -19.67
C LEU A 13 18.71 19.93 -18.72
N GLY A 14 18.33 20.39 -17.53
CA GLY A 14 17.56 19.60 -16.58
C GLY A 14 16.17 19.23 -17.13
N VAL A 15 15.46 20.17 -17.75
CA VAL A 15 14.16 19.92 -18.36
C VAL A 15 14.28 18.94 -19.54
N LEU A 16 15.28 19.11 -20.41
CA LEU A 16 15.58 18.18 -21.51
C LEU A 16 15.88 16.76 -21.00
N TYR A 17 16.62 16.64 -19.89
CA TYR A 17 16.90 15.35 -19.28
C TYR A 17 15.65 14.68 -18.69
N CYS A 18 14.77 15.45 -18.03
CA CYS A 18 13.50 14.94 -17.54
C CYS A 18 12.59 14.45 -18.67
N ILE A 19 12.53 15.20 -19.79
CA ILE A 19 11.78 14.80 -20.98
C ILE A 19 12.36 13.50 -21.57
N HIS A 20 13.69 13.38 -21.63
CA HIS A 20 14.34 12.16 -22.10
C HIS A 20 13.97 10.93 -21.23
N ILE A 21 13.97 11.08 -19.90
CA ILE A 21 13.55 10.00 -18.99
C ILE A 21 12.08 9.64 -19.22
N LEU A 22 11.19 10.63 -19.33
CA LEU A 22 9.77 10.39 -19.56
C LEU A 22 9.50 9.66 -20.88
N VAL A 23 10.22 10.01 -21.94
CA VAL A 23 10.12 9.32 -23.24
C VAL A 23 10.61 7.88 -23.13
N GLN A 24 11.71 7.65 -22.41
CA GLN A 24 12.23 6.30 -22.18
C GLN A 24 11.24 5.42 -21.40
N ASP A 25 10.60 5.98 -20.37
CA ASP A 25 9.59 5.28 -19.57
C ASP A 25 8.32 5.00 -20.41
N TYR A 26 7.86 5.98 -21.21
CA TYR A 26 6.73 5.79 -22.11
C TYR A 26 7.00 4.70 -23.16
N GLN A 27 8.20 4.67 -23.73
CA GLN A 27 8.62 3.63 -24.67
C GLN A 27 8.72 2.25 -24.01
N ALA A 28 9.18 2.15 -22.75
CA ALA A 28 9.20 0.88 -22.03
C ALA A 28 7.80 0.28 -21.83
N VAL A 29 6.78 1.12 -21.65
CA VAL A 29 5.38 0.70 -21.49
C VAL A 29 4.74 0.33 -22.84
N THR A 30 5.04 1.09 -23.90
CA THR A 30 4.39 0.97 -25.21
C THR A 30 5.12 0.06 -26.20
N ALA A 31 6.40 -0.25 -25.99
CA ALA A 31 7.17 -1.09 -26.89
C ALA A 31 6.66 -2.55 -26.95
N SER A 32 6.79 -3.15 -28.13
CA SER A 32 6.55 -4.57 -28.36
C SER A 32 7.41 -5.42 -27.42
N LYS A 33 6.90 -6.60 -27.02
CA LYS A 33 7.57 -7.48 -26.03
C LYS A 33 9.05 -7.74 -26.33
N LEU A 34 9.44 -7.73 -27.61
CA LEU A 34 10.81 -7.97 -28.07
C LEU A 34 11.77 -6.80 -27.78
N LEU A 35 11.29 -5.55 -27.73
CA LEU A 35 12.14 -4.36 -27.63
C LEU A 35 12.18 -3.74 -26.22
N ARG A 36 11.37 -4.25 -25.28
CA ARG A 36 11.34 -3.75 -23.89
C ARG A 36 12.68 -3.86 -23.15
N PHE A 37 13.56 -4.78 -23.54
CA PHE A 37 14.86 -4.93 -22.90
C PHE A 37 15.81 -3.77 -23.21
N LEU A 38 15.66 -3.09 -24.36
CA LEU A 38 16.52 -1.98 -24.77
C LEU A 38 16.23 -0.68 -23.99
N PHE A 39 15.04 -0.57 -23.41
CA PHE A 39 14.59 0.61 -22.64
C PHE A 39 14.48 0.33 -21.14
N LYS A 40 14.83 -0.87 -20.70
CA LYS A 40 14.81 -1.26 -19.30
C LYS A 40 15.97 -0.56 -18.58
N ARG A 41 15.68 0.24 -17.55
CA ARG A 41 16.74 0.72 -16.62
C ARG A 41 17.45 -0.49 -16.02
N ASP A 42 18.76 -0.38 -15.81
CA ASP A 42 19.52 -1.31 -14.96
C ASP A 42 19.06 -1.19 -13.50
N THR A 43 17.91 -1.78 -13.20
CA THR A 43 17.59 -2.20 -11.84
C THR A 43 18.49 -3.39 -11.54
N SER A 44 19.45 -3.20 -10.65
CA SER A 44 20.35 -4.23 -10.08
C SER A 44 19.75 -5.65 -10.09
N PRO A 45 20.52 -6.69 -10.47
CA PRO A 45 20.00 -8.04 -10.73
C PRO A 45 19.65 -8.83 -9.47
N ASN A 46 19.61 -8.22 -8.29
CA ASN A 46 19.02 -8.87 -7.10
C ASN A 46 17.49 -8.84 -7.19
N TYR A 47 16.94 -9.51 -8.21
CA TYR A 47 15.54 -9.87 -8.30
C TYR A 47 15.23 -10.89 -7.21
N THR A 48 15.05 -10.41 -5.98
CA THR A 48 14.32 -11.18 -4.98
C THR A 48 12.89 -11.30 -5.48
N LYS A 49 12.38 -12.53 -5.53
CA LYS A 49 10.98 -12.78 -5.90
C LYS A 49 10.09 -11.94 -4.98
N PRO A 50 9.18 -11.11 -5.53
CA PRO A 50 8.31 -10.29 -4.71
C PRO A 50 7.49 -11.19 -3.79
N SER A 51 7.55 -10.92 -2.49
CA SER A 51 6.84 -11.67 -1.46
C SER A 51 6.29 -10.70 -0.42
N VAL A 52 5.08 -10.96 0.05
CA VAL A 52 4.43 -10.17 1.10
C VAL A 52 4.69 -10.83 2.44
N ARG A 53 5.01 -10.01 3.46
CA ARG A 53 5.30 -10.45 4.83
C ARG A 53 4.02 -10.54 5.66
N TRP A 54 3.12 -11.45 5.29
CA TRP A 54 1.78 -11.58 5.88
C TRP A 54 1.80 -11.75 7.40
N ARG A 55 2.75 -12.51 7.95
CA ARG A 55 2.88 -12.70 9.40
C ARG A 55 3.15 -11.39 10.12
N LYS A 56 3.95 -10.52 9.50
CA LYS A 56 4.25 -9.18 10.06
C LYS A 56 3.00 -8.31 10.01
N ILE A 57 2.27 -8.31 8.90
CA ILE A 57 1.01 -7.56 8.77
C ILE A 57 0.02 -8.02 9.84
N LEU A 58 -0.21 -9.33 9.97
CA LEU A 58 -1.13 -9.90 10.96
C LEU A 58 -0.73 -9.57 12.40
N MET A 59 0.57 -9.53 12.72
CA MET A 59 1.07 -9.17 14.05
C MET A 59 0.78 -7.71 14.42
N TYR A 60 0.83 -6.80 13.44
CA TYR A 60 0.53 -5.37 13.66
C TYR A 60 -0.96 -5.02 13.50
N ASP A 61 -1.73 -5.88 12.83
CA ASP A 61 -3.17 -5.73 12.62
C ASP A 61 -4.00 -6.27 13.81
N LYS A 62 -3.67 -5.87 15.04
CA LYS A 62 -4.38 -6.39 16.24
C LYS A 62 -5.88 -6.06 16.25
N ILE A 63 -6.24 -4.92 15.67
CA ILE A 63 -7.63 -4.46 15.52
C ILE A 63 -8.29 -4.98 14.24
N GLN A 64 -7.60 -5.85 13.49
CA GLN A 64 -8.12 -6.53 12.31
C GLN A 64 -8.54 -5.60 11.17
N CYS A 65 -8.10 -4.33 11.17
CA CYS A 65 -8.40 -3.36 10.12
C CYS A 65 -8.00 -3.85 8.74
N THR A 66 -6.83 -4.48 8.63
CA THR A 66 -6.37 -5.05 7.38
C THR A 66 -7.28 -6.20 6.96
N ARG A 67 -7.62 -7.10 7.89
CA ARG A 67 -8.58 -8.18 7.64
C ARG A 67 -9.96 -7.67 7.18
N PHE A 68 -10.48 -6.62 7.82
CA PHE A 68 -11.74 -5.97 7.43
C PHE A 68 -11.66 -5.30 6.06
N LEU A 69 -10.53 -4.66 5.74
CA LEU A 69 -10.29 -4.10 4.41
C LEU A 69 -10.37 -5.19 3.34
N TYR A 70 -9.72 -6.34 3.54
CA TYR A 70 -9.80 -7.46 2.61
C TYR A 70 -11.23 -8.00 2.47
N CYS A 71 -12.00 -8.08 3.55
CA CYS A 71 -13.43 -8.37 3.50
C CYS A 71 -14.20 -7.36 2.65
N ALA A 72 -14.06 -6.06 2.94
CA ALA A 72 -14.77 -5.01 2.22
C ALA A 72 -14.42 -5.00 0.72
N LEU A 73 -13.16 -5.26 0.38
CA LEU A 73 -12.71 -5.39 -1.01
C LEU A 73 -13.29 -6.62 -1.70
N GLY A 74 -13.42 -7.74 -1.00
CA GLY A 74 -14.14 -8.91 -1.51
C GLY A 74 -15.58 -8.56 -1.86
N ALA A 75 -16.28 -7.87 -0.96
CA ALA A 75 -17.66 -7.42 -1.19
C ALA A 75 -17.77 -6.37 -2.32
N ALA A 76 -16.75 -5.52 -2.48
CA ALA A 76 -16.70 -4.47 -3.51
C ALA A 76 -16.19 -4.97 -4.86
N ALA A 77 -15.62 -6.18 -4.97
CA ALA A 77 -15.08 -6.71 -6.23
C ALA A 77 -16.16 -6.87 -7.33
N GLU A 78 -17.44 -6.85 -6.97
CA GLU A 78 -18.55 -6.83 -7.93
C GLU A 78 -18.83 -5.44 -8.54
N ALA A 79 -18.24 -4.36 -8.03
CA ALA A 79 -18.54 -2.98 -8.43
C ALA A 79 -17.92 -2.51 -9.76
N GLY A 80 -17.34 -3.42 -10.56
CA GLY A 80 -16.86 -3.16 -11.92
C GLY A 80 -15.33 -3.21 -12.08
N PRO A 81 -14.84 -3.52 -13.30
CA PRO A 81 -13.43 -3.88 -13.56
C PRO A 81 -12.42 -2.73 -13.49
N ASP A 82 -12.85 -1.49 -13.25
CA ASP A 82 -12.02 -0.29 -13.44
C ASP A 82 -11.37 0.24 -12.15
N GLY A 83 -11.46 -0.50 -11.04
CA GLY A 83 -10.78 -0.16 -9.81
C GLY A 83 -9.30 -0.58 -9.81
N GLU A 84 -8.38 0.38 -9.81
CA GLU A 84 -6.94 0.12 -9.63
C GLU A 84 -6.63 -0.47 -8.23
N LEU A 85 -7.42 -0.07 -7.21
CA LEU A 85 -7.23 -0.50 -5.81
C LEU A 85 -7.50 -2.00 -5.59
N PRO A 86 -8.65 -2.56 -6.02
CA PRO A 86 -8.89 -4.01 -5.97
C PRO A 86 -7.80 -4.81 -6.70
N THR A 87 -7.36 -4.35 -7.87
CA THR A 87 -6.41 -5.05 -8.73
C THR A 87 -5.03 -5.17 -8.07
N GLY A 88 -4.54 -4.10 -7.44
CA GLY A 88 -3.26 -4.12 -6.71
C GLY A 88 -3.27 -5.07 -5.51
N LEU A 89 -4.41 -5.19 -4.81
CA LEU A 89 -4.55 -6.05 -3.64
C LEU A 89 -4.78 -7.53 -3.99
N ILE A 90 -5.49 -7.81 -5.09
CA ILE A 90 -5.58 -9.16 -5.68
C ILE A 90 -4.19 -9.65 -6.09
N LEU A 91 -3.37 -8.78 -6.70
CA LEU A 91 -2.00 -9.12 -7.04
C LEU A 91 -1.20 -9.52 -5.79
N MET A 92 -1.32 -8.76 -4.69
CA MET A 92 -0.66 -9.10 -3.43
C MET A 92 -1.08 -10.49 -2.91
N LEU A 93 -2.38 -10.79 -2.87
CA LEU A 93 -2.91 -12.09 -2.45
C LEU A 93 -2.46 -13.25 -3.36
N SER A 94 -2.08 -12.96 -4.60
CA SER A 94 -1.65 -13.93 -5.60
C SER A 94 -0.13 -14.18 -5.60
N LEU A 95 0.64 -13.39 -4.83
CA LEU A 95 2.08 -13.58 -4.69
C LEU A 95 2.39 -14.82 -3.85
N GLU A 96 3.42 -15.57 -4.25
CA GLU A 96 3.82 -16.77 -3.52
C GLU A 96 4.38 -16.40 -2.13
N PRO A 97 3.75 -16.88 -1.03
CA PRO A 97 4.19 -16.56 0.31
C PRO A 97 5.46 -17.34 0.68
N ARG A 98 6.24 -16.78 1.61
CA ARG A 98 7.28 -17.56 2.29
C ARG A 98 6.63 -18.59 3.20
N GLY A 99 7.35 -19.65 3.55
CA GLY A 99 6.82 -20.72 4.41
C GLY A 99 6.22 -20.20 5.72
N GLU A 100 6.87 -19.22 6.35
CA GLU A 100 6.42 -18.58 7.60
C GLU A 100 5.18 -17.67 7.45
N ASP A 101 4.79 -17.33 6.23
CA ASP A 101 3.71 -16.38 5.93
C ASP A 101 2.45 -17.10 5.41
N LYS A 102 2.48 -18.41 5.17
CA LYS A 102 1.35 -19.19 4.60
C LYS A 102 0.10 -19.12 5.47
N ASP A 103 0.24 -19.46 6.75
CA ASP A 103 -0.90 -19.46 7.69
C ASP A 103 -1.49 -18.05 7.85
N SER A 104 -0.64 -17.01 7.76
CA SER A 104 -1.09 -15.63 7.84
C SER A 104 -1.78 -15.15 6.56
N LEU A 105 -1.33 -15.60 5.38
CA LEU A 105 -1.99 -15.33 4.10
C LEU A 105 -3.40 -15.93 4.10
N GLU A 106 -3.56 -17.16 4.61
CA GLU A 106 -4.86 -17.85 4.68
C GLU A 106 -5.91 -17.01 5.43
N VAL A 107 -5.53 -16.33 6.52
CA VAL A 107 -6.43 -15.42 7.26
C VAL A 107 -6.96 -14.30 6.37
N PHE A 108 -6.12 -13.69 5.55
CA PHE A 108 -6.53 -12.60 4.65
C PHE A 108 -7.31 -13.10 3.44
N GLN A 109 -6.96 -14.27 2.89
CA GLN A 109 -7.71 -14.92 1.81
C GLN A 109 -9.13 -15.28 2.27
N ASN A 110 -9.26 -15.89 3.45
CA ASN A 110 -10.56 -16.23 4.02
C ASN A 110 -11.43 -14.98 4.23
N ALA A 111 -10.83 -13.87 4.69
CA ALA A 111 -11.56 -12.61 4.83
C ALA A 111 -12.04 -12.05 3.49
N TYR A 112 -11.18 -12.08 2.46
CA TYR A 112 -11.53 -11.65 1.11
C TYR A 112 -12.64 -12.52 0.50
N GLU A 113 -12.51 -13.85 0.60
CA GLU A 113 -13.52 -14.79 0.10
C GLU A 113 -14.84 -14.67 0.84
N PHE A 114 -14.80 -14.46 2.17
CA PHE A 114 -15.98 -14.18 2.96
C PHE A 114 -16.71 -12.95 2.44
N GLY A 115 -16.01 -11.82 2.26
CA GLY A 115 -16.59 -10.61 1.72
C GLY A 115 -17.19 -10.80 0.33
N ARG A 116 -16.47 -11.51 -0.55
CA ARG A 116 -16.91 -11.83 -1.91
C ARG A 116 -18.19 -12.66 -1.93
N ASN A 117 -18.29 -13.67 -1.06
CA ASN A 117 -19.44 -14.59 -1.05
C ASN A 117 -20.64 -14.03 -0.28
N ALA A 118 -20.42 -13.19 0.73
CA ALA A 118 -21.48 -12.73 1.61
C ALA A 118 -22.17 -11.45 1.09
N HIS A 119 -21.60 -10.74 0.11
CA HIS A 119 -22.09 -9.45 -0.40
C HIS A 119 -22.41 -8.45 0.73
N THR A 120 -21.77 -8.62 1.88
CA THR A 120 -22.08 -7.90 3.12
C THR A 120 -21.19 -6.68 3.29
N LEU A 121 -21.78 -5.65 3.86
CA LEU A 121 -21.09 -4.44 4.29
C LEU A 121 -20.16 -4.76 5.46
N CYS A 122 -18.85 -4.68 5.23
CA CYS A 122 -17.84 -4.75 6.29
C CYS A 122 -17.62 -3.32 6.86
N GLN A 123 -18.09 -3.05 8.09
CA GLN A 123 -17.98 -1.75 8.74
C GLN A 123 -16.85 -1.71 9.76
N ILE A 124 -16.05 -0.65 9.71
CA ILE A 124 -15.08 -0.32 10.76
C ILE A 124 -15.76 0.66 11.72
N HIS A 125 -15.98 0.23 12.96
CA HIS A 125 -16.55 1.06 14.00
C HIS A 125 -15.46 1.94 14.63
N VAL A 126 -15.08 2.99 13.90
CA VAL A 126 -14.01 3.92 14.32
C VAL A 126 -14.31 4.57 15.66
N TYR A 127 -15.59 4.84 15.96
CA TYR A 127 -15.99 5.40 17.25
C TYR A 127 -15.72 4.43 18.41
N ASP A 128 -16.21 3.20 18.30
CA ASP A 128 -16.06 2.16 19.33
C ASP A 128 -14.57 1.84 19.56
N MET A 129 -13.78 1.84 18.49
CA MET A 129 -12.34 1.63 18.55
C MET A 129 -11.60 2.74 19.32
N HIS A 130 -11.98 4.01 19.14
CA HIS A 130 -11.39 5.12 19.89
C HIS A 130 -11.84 5.14 21.36
N GLN A 131 -12.97 4.53 21.68
CA GLN A 131 -13.51 4.40 23.04
C GLN A 131 -12.95 3.17 23.79
N ASP A 132 -12.31 2.23 23.10
CA ASP A 132 -11.76 1.02 23.71
C ASP A 132 -10.60 1.33 24.68
N GLU A 133 -10.83 1.11 25.97
CA GLU A 133 -9.87 1.31 27.06
C GLU A 133 -8.58 0.49 26.88
N HIS A 134 -8.64 -0.65 26.18
CA HIS A 134 -7.46 -1.47 25.89
C HIS A 134 -6.55 -0.84 24.84
N LEU A 135 -7.11 -0.01 23.94
CA LEU A 135 -6.38 0.69 22.89
C LEU A 135 -6.02 2.12 23.33
N TYR A 136 -6.93 2.77 24.05
CA TYR A 136 -6.83 4.13 24.55
C TYR A 136 -7.14 4.17 26.06
N PRO A 137 -6.18 3.88 26.95
CA PRO A 137 -6.43 3.90 28.39
C PRO A 137 -6.87 5.30 28.86
N GLY A 138 -8.05 5.49 29.44
CA GLY A 138 -8.65 6.81 29.67
C GLY A 138 -9.21 7.43 28.39
N SER A 139 -9.90 6.63 27.56
CA SER A 139 -10.49 7.01 26.27
C SER A 139 -11.53 8.12 26.39
N GLU A 140 -12.18 8.25 27.56
CA GLU A 140 -13.17 9.28 27.86
C GLU A 140 -12.56 10.67 28.10
N THR A 141 -11.22 10.75 28.23
CA THR A 141 -10.51 12.01 28.46
C THR A 141 -9.78 12.46 27.20
N PHE A 142 -9.97 13.72 26.81
CA PHE A 142 -9.24 14.33 25.71
C PHE A 142 -7.76 14.49 26.07
N ILE A 143 -6.91 13.62 25.52
CA ILE A 143 -5.46 13.57 25.79
C ILE A 143 -4.69 13.63 24.47
N PRO A 144 -4.42 14.84 23.94
CA PRO A 144 -3.79 15.03 22.64
C PRO A 144 -2.33 14.56 22.58
N GLU A 145 -1.65 14.48 23.73
CA GLU A 145 -0.24 14.08 23.85
C GLU A 145 0.01 12.63 23.39
N ARG A 146 -1.04 11.79 23.30
CA ARG A 146 -0.94 10.42 22.76
C ARG A 146 -0.51 10.37 21.30
N PHE A 147 -0.84 11.40 20.54
CA PHE A 147 -0.59 11.46 19.10
C PHE A 147 0.72 12.16 18.75
N LEU A 148 1.53 12.52 19.76
CA LEU A 148 2.86 13.08 19.54
C LEU A 148 3.81 12.00 18.96
N PRO A 149 4.75 12.37 18.07
CA PRO A 149 5.66 11.43 17.40
C PRO A 149 6.45 10.53 18.36
N GLU A 150 6.73 11.01 19.57
CA GLU A 150 7.46 10.27 20.60
C GLU A 150 6.60 9.15 21.24
N ASN A 151 5.27 9.29 21.18
CA ASN A 151 4.30 8.39 21.79
C ASN A 151 3.59 7.47 20.78
N THR A 152 3.63 7.76 19.49
CA THR A 152 2.98 6.97 18.42
C THR A 152 3.43 5.51 18.35
N ASN A 153 4.64 5.19 18.81
CA ASN A 153 5.12 3.80 18.90
C ASN A 153 4.29 2.91 19.84
N ARG A 154 3.53 3.51 20.77
CA ARG A 154 2.64 2.80 21.70
C ARG A 154 1.20 2.72 21.18
N CYS A 155 0.88 3.46 20.14
CA CYS A 155 -0.43 3.47 19.51
C CYS A 155 -0.46 2.47 18.35
N TYR A 156 -1.60 1.81 18.18
CA TYR A 156 -1.79 0.94 17.02
C TYR A 156 -1.84 1.80 15.76
N PRO A 157 -1.02 1.51 14.71
CA PRO A 157 -0.89 2.37 13.54
C PRO A 157 -2.19 2.66 12.78
N TYR A 158 -3.19 1.79 12.94
CA TYR A 158 -4.49 1.88 12.29
C TYR A 158 -5.61 2.35 13.24
N ALA A 159 -5.32 2.54 14.52
CA ALA A 159 -6.29 2.99 15.50
C ALA A 159 -6.51 4.50 15.45
N TYR A 160 -5.64 5.26 14.78
CA TYR A 160 -5.79 6.70 14.61
C TYR A 160 -5.70 7.05 13.13
N SER A 161 -6.64 7.87 12.66
CA SER A 161 -6.64 8.45 11.31
C SER A 161 -5.74 9.68 11.28
N LEU A 162 -4.74 9.70 10.39
CA LEU A 162 -4.00 10.90 9.99
C LEU A 162 -4.87 11.82 9.12
#